data_AF-A0A431RF18-F1
#
_entry.id   AF-A0A431RF18-F1
#
_cell.length_a   1.000
_cell.length_b   1.000
_cell.length_c   1.000
_cell.angle_alpha   90.00
_cell.angle_beta   90.00
_cell.angle_gamma   90.00
#
_symmetry.space_group_name_H-M   'P 1'
#
loop_
_entity.id
_entity.type
_entity.pdbx_description
1 polymer ?
#
loop_
_entity_poly.entity_id
_entity_poly.type
_entity_poly.pdbx_seq_one_letter_code
_entity_poly.pdbx_strand_id
1 'polypeptide(L)'
;PGGNGSLSGQGVTIFLMENSQLYINANEQVNLSPPTSGPYAGITIYQAHGNTQALTLNGGSGSVVSGFIYAPDAAITYAGNSDMNAQGSCLRLVGDTVTMTGSSAVKSDCTAELGNREMYAGRMITLAK
;
A
#
# COMPACT_ATOMS: atom_id res chain seq x y z
N PRO A 1 -2.50 22.90 -1.10
CA PRO A 1 -3.11 22.65 -2.44
C PRO A 1 -4.39 21.83 -2.28
N GLY A 2 -5.55 22.49 -2.38
CA GLY A 2 -6.88 21.88 -2.26
C GLY A 2 -7.46 21.62 -3.64
N GLY A 3 -7.06 20.51 -4.26
CA GLY A 3 -7.68 19.98 -5.47
C GLY A 3 -8.25 18.59 -5.20
N ASN A 4 -9.35 18.26 -5.86
CA ASN A 4 -9.84 16.88 -5.92
C ASN A 4 -9.12 16.22 -7.10
N GLY A 5 -8.24 15.27 -6.82
CA GLY A 5 -7.50 14.50 -7.82
C GLY A 5 -7.94 13.05 -7.86
N SER A 6 -7.64 12.35 -8.96
CA SER A 6 -7.87 10.90 -9.05
C SER A 6 -6.64 10.18 -9.61
N LEU A 7 -6.25 9.08 -8.96
CA LEU A 7 -5.22 8.16 -9.43
C LEU A 7 -5.85 6.77 -9.62
N SER A 8 -5.85 6.26 -10.85
CA SER A 8 -6.43 4.96 -11.18
C SER A 8 -5.48 4.13 -12.03
N GLY A 9 -5.38 2.84 -11.75
CA GLY A 9 -4.53 1.90 -12.46
C GLY A 9 -4.78 0.46 -12.05
N GLN A 10 -5.13 -0.38 -13.02
CA GLN A 10 -5.43 -1.79 -12.79
C GLN A 10 -4.33 -2.67 -13.39
N GLY A 11 -3.82 -3.63 -12.61
CA GLY A 11 -2.73 -4.50 -13.05
C GLY A 11 -1.40 -3.76 -13.20
N VAL A 12 -1.14 -2.75 -12.36
CA VAL A 12 0.04 -1.88 -12.49
C VAL A 12 0.90 -1.89 -11.22
N THR A 13 2.21 -1.71 -11.42
CA THR A 13 3.17 -1.43 -10.35
C THR A 13 3.73 -0.03 -10.56
N ILE A 14 3.65 0.81 -9.53
CA ILE A 14 4.25 2.14 -9.50
C ILE A 14 5.65 2.03 -8.89
N PHE A 15 6.67 2.50 -9.62
CA PHE A 15 8.06 2.47 -9.17
C PHE A 15 8.51 3.86 -8.71
N LEU A 16 8.89 3.96 -7.43
CA LEU A 16 9.45 5.15 -6.81
C LEU A 16 10.98 4.98 -6.72
N MET A 17 11.67 5.38 -7.78
CA MET A 17 13.13 5.30 -7.92
C MET A 17 13.78 6.63 -7.50
N GLU A 18 15.09 6.63 -7.23
CA GLU A 18 15.92 7.85 -7.11
C GLU A 18 15.32 8.97 -6.25
N ASN A 19 15.10 8.72 -4.95
CA ASN A 19 14.49 9.70 -4.02
C ASN A 19 13.11 10.23 -4.49
N SER A 20 12.39 9.48 -5.32
CA SER A 20 10.99 9.78 -5.64
C SER A 20 10.11 9.56 -4.41
N GLN A 21 9.10 10.40 -4.27
CA GLN A 21 8.10 10.31 -3.20
C GLN A 21 6.71 10.20 -3.81
N LEU A 22 5.80 9.53 -3.10
CA LEU A 22 4.38 9.53 -3.41
C LEU A 22 3.62 10.09 -2.20
N TYR A 23 2.85 11.13 -2.47
CA TYR A 23 2.05 11.81 -1.47
C TYR A 23 0.64 12.00 -2.02
N ILE A 24 -0.32 11.35 -1.37
CA ILE A 24 -1.75 11.40 -1.71
C ILE A 24 -2.51 12.10 -0.58
N ASN A 25 -3.31 13.11 -0.94
CA ASN A 25 -4.12 13.89 -0.02
C ASN A 25 -5.48 13.25 0.28
N ALA A 26 -6.02 13.50 1.48
CA ALA A 26 -7.28 12.94 2.01
C ALA A 26 -8.54 13.16 1.14
N ASN A 27 -8.47 14.01 0.13
CA ASN A 27 -9.58 14.37 -0.77
C ASN A 27 -9.31 13.91 -2.22
N GLU A 28 -8.30 13.07 -2.42
CA GLU A 28 -8.00 12.40 -3.69
C GLU A 28 -8.58 10.99 -3.72
N GLN A 29 -9.10 10.60 -4.88
CA GLN A 29 -9.66 9.28 -5.11
C GLN A 29 -8.58 8.35 -5.69
N VAL A 30 -8.27 7.26 -5.00
CA VAL A 30 -7.25 6.30 -5.44
C VAL A 30 -7.88 4.95 -5.73
N ASN A 31 -7.62 4.37 -6.91
CA ASN A 31 -8.02 3.01 -7.25
C ASN A 31 -6.86 2.27 -7.92
N LEU A 32 -6.16 1.45 -7.15
CA LEU A 32 -4.96 0.75 -7.61
C LEU A 32 -5.02 -0.75 -7.31
N SER A 33 -4.68 -1.55 -8.33
CA SER A 33 -4.44 -2.98 -8.19
C SER A 33 -3.15 -3.43 -8.85
N PRO A 34 -2.43 -4.38 -8.23
CA PRO A 34 -1.17 -4.88 -8.77
C PRO A 34 -1.40 -5.79 -9.97
N PRO A 35 -0.36 -6.06 -10.77
CA PRO A 35 -0.38 -7.16 -11.73
C PRO A 35 -0.65 -8.50 -11.01
N THR A 36 -1.35 -9.43 -11.67
CA THR A 36 -1.61 -10.78 -11.13
C THR A 36 -0.53 -11.79 -11.50
N SER A 37 0.40 -11.42 -12.39
CA SER A 37 1.48 -12.28 -12.88
C SER A 37 2.71 -11.46 -13.23
N GLY A 38 3.83 -12.15 -13.46
CA GLY A 38 5.12 -11.52 -13.72
C GLY A 38 5.92 -11.21 -12.45
N PRO A 39 7.12 -10.63 -12.59
CA PRO A 39 8.06 -10.47 -11.48
C PRO A 39 7.58 -9.54 -10.36
N TYR A 40 6.64 -8.65 -10.66
CA TYR A 40 6.05 -7.71 -9.69
C TYR A 40 4.59 -8.04 -9.36
N ALA A 41 4.16 -9.28 -9.62
CA ALA A 41 2.83 -9.73 -9.28
C ALA A 41 2.54 -9.48 -7.80
N GLY A 42 1.38 -8.89 -7.52
CA GLY A 42 0.96 -8.52 -6.18
C GLY A 42 1.55 -7.21 -5.65
N ILE A 43 2.54 -6.58 -6.30
CA ILE A 43 3.13 -5.31 -5.84
C ILE A 43 2.50 -4.13 -6.58
N THR A 44 1.86 -3.23 -5.83
CA THR A 44 1.23 -2.02 -6.37
C THR A 44 2.13 -0.82 -6.29
N ILE A 45 2.87 -0.67 -5.20
CA ILE A 45 3.88 0.39 -5.03
C ILE A 45 5.18 -0.28 -4.62
N TYR A 46 6.23 0.01 -5.37
CA TYR A 46 7.60 -0.37 -5.08
C TYR A 46 8.45 0.89 -4.93
N GLN A 47 9.07 1.07 -3.78
CA GLN A 47 10.07 2.09 -3.54
C GLN A 47 11.44 1.42 -3.37
N ALA A 48 12.41 1.92 -4.13
CA ALA A 48 13.74 1.32 -4.19
C ALA A 48 14.45 1.36 -2.82
N HIS A 49 15.26 0.34 -2.54
CA HIS A 49 16.13 0.33 -1.37
C HIS A 49 17.07 1.54 -1.39
N GLY A 50 17.28 2.16 -0.22
CA GLY A 50 18.03 3.40 -0.04
C GLY A 50 17.22 4.68 -0.28
N ASN A 51 15.99 4.57 -0.80
CA ASN A 51 15.07 5.70 -0.86
C ASN A 51 14.31 5.84 0.47
N THR A 52 14.70 6.83 1.27
CA THR A 52 14.11 7.13 2.58
C THR A 52 12.99 8.16 2.53
N GLN A 53 12.56 8.60 1.34
CA GLN A 53 11.47 9.56 1.22
C GLN A 53 10.17 8.98 1.76
N ALA A 54 9.42 9.80 2.49
CA ALA A 54 8.17 9.37 3.10
C ALA A 54 7.11 9.01 2.05
N LEU A 55 6.37 7.94 2.32
CA LEU A 55 5.26 7.50 1.49
C LEU A 55 3.96 7.81 2.23
N THR A 56 3.13 8.69 1.67
CA THR A 56 1.85 9.07 2.29
C THR A 56 0.69 8.70 1.38
N LEU A 57 -0.23 7.92 1.93
CA LEU A 57 -1.42 7.41 1.26
C LEU A 57 -2.65 7.74 2.10
N ASN A 58 -3.19 8.94 1.90
CA ASN A 58 -4.43 9.37 2.52
C ASN A 58 -5.53 9.39 1.46
N GLY A 59 -6.10 8.25 1.11
CA GLY A 59 -7.17 8.23 0.10
C GLY A 59 -8.49 8.76 0.67
N GLY A 60 -9.21 9.57 -0.10
CA GLY A 60 -10.58 10.00 0.23
C GLY A 60 -11.59 8.85 0.16
N SER A 61 -12.79 9.07 0.69
CA SER A 61 -13.88 8.08 0.76
C SER A 61 -14.09 7.32 -0.56
N GLY A 62 -14.16 5.99 -0.50
CA GLY A 62 -14.27 5.14 -1.70
C GLY A 62 -12.93 4.79 -2.37
N SER A 63 -11.79 5.27 -1.86
CA SER A 63 -10.47 4.84 -2.35
C SER A 63 -10.21 3.36 -2.06
N VAL A 64 -9.62 2.66 -3.02
CA VAL A 64 -9.26 1.23 -2.96
C VAL A 64 -7.80 1.06 -3.39
N VAL A 65 -6.98 0.48 -2.52
CA VAL A 65 -5.61 0.07 -2.86
C VAL A 65 -5.44 -1.36 -2.37
N SER A 66 -4.99 -2.24 -3.26
CA SER A 66 -4.82 -3.67 -3.00
C SER A 66 -3.35 -4.08 -3.18
N GLY A 67 -2.97 -5.28 -2.74
CA GLY A 67 -1.62 -5.80 -2.98
C GLY A 67 -0.59 -5.40 -1.94
N PHE A 68 0.68 -5.34 -2.35
CA PHE A 68 1.81 -4.93 -1.54
C PHE A 68 2.21 -3.49 -1.86
N ILE A 69 2.50 -2.77 -0.78
CA ILE A 69 3.25 -1.54 -0.78
C ILE A 69 4.59 -1.86 -0.13
N TYR A 70 5.65 -1.84 -0.94
CA TYR A 70 7.01 -2.19 -0.54
C TYR A 70 7.89 -0.95 -0.56
N ALA A 71 8.23 -0.42 0.61
CA ALA A 71 9.10 0.74 0.81
C ALA A 71 9.96 0.56 2.07
N PRO A 72 10.87 -0.43 2.08
CA PRO A 72 11.50 -0.96 3.29
C PRO A 72 12.29 0.06 4.12
N ASP A 73 12.85 1.10 3.49
CA ASP A 73 13.66 2.12 4.16
C ASP A 73 12.89 3.42 4.44
N ALA A 74 11.57 3.43 4.20
CA ALA A 74 10.76 4.63 4.28
C ALA A 74 9.71 4.56 5.38
N ALA A 75 9.40 5.73 5.94
CA ALA A 75 8.23 5.92 6.77
C ALA A 75 6.97 5.94 5.90
N ILE A 76 6.04 5.03 6.19
CA ILE A 76 4.75 4.93 5.51
C ILE A 76 3.66 5.51 6.42
N THR A 77 2.93 6.49 5.91
CA THR A 77 1.67 6.96 6.51
C THR A 77 0.51 6.49 5.65
N TYR A 78 -0.39 5.73 6.25
CA TYR A 78 -1.59 5.23 5.60
C TYR A 78 -2.82 5.68 6.39
N ALA A 79 -3.63 6.56 5.80
CA ALA A 79 -4.94 6.92 6.31
C ALA A 79 -6.00 6.27 5.41
N GLY A 80 -6.51 5.12 5.85
CA GLY A 80 -7.59 4.43 5.15
C GLY A 80 -8.97 5.00 5.51
N ASN A 81 -9.94 4.66 4.67
CA ASN A 81 -11.36 4.83 4.96
C ASN A 81 -12.05 3.45 5.00
N SER A 82 -13.30 3.41 5.44
CA SER A 82 -14.09 2.18 5.64
C SER A 82 -14.37 1.36 4.36
N ASP A 83 -14.19 1.93 3.17
CA ASP A 83 -14.56 1.34 1.87
C ASP A 83 -13.39 0.69 1.13
N MET A 84 -12.19 0.70 1.72
CA MET A 84 -10.99 0.01 1.21
C MET A 84 -11.12 -1.53 1.21
N ASN A 85 -12.32 -2.05 1.49
CA ASN A 85 -12.72 -3.44 1.62
C ASN A 85 -13.54 -3.95 0.41
N ALA A 86 -13.64 -3.16 -0.66
CA ALA A 86 -14.28 -3.59 -1.88
C ALA A 86 -13.41 -4.66 -2.58
N GLN A 87 -13.79 -5.92 -2.38
CA GLN A 87 -13.41 -7.10 -3.19
C GLN A 87 -12.03 -7.73 -2.91
N GLY A 88 -11.91 -8.52 -1.84
CA GLY A 88 -10.81 -9.51 -1.71
C GLY A 88 -9.39 -8.95 -1.65
N SER A 89 -9.26 -7.64 -1.55
CA SER A 89 -8.04 -6.86 -1.76
C SER A 89 -7.22 -6.80 -0.48
N CYS A 90 -6.44 -7.85 -0.23
CA CYS A 90 -5.46 -7.87 0.85
C CYS A 90 -4.39 -6.78 0.64
N LEU A 91 -4.39 -5.75 1.48
CA LEU A 91 -3.34 -4.74 1.53
C LEU A 91 -2.24 -5.14 2.52
N ARG A 92 -0.99 -5.12 2.06
CA ARG A 92 0.21 -5.47 2.83
C ARG A 92 1.21 -4.33 2.73
N LEU A 93 1.76 -3.91 3.87
CA LEU A 93 2.67 -2.77 3.98
C LEU A 93 4.01 -3.26 4.51
N VAL A 94 5.09 -2.93 3.82
CA VAL A 94 6.46 -3.17 4.25
C VAL A 94 7.17 -1.82 4.21
N GLY A 95 7.51 -1.29 5.39
CA GLY A 95 8.31 -0.08 5.53
C GLY A 95 9.03 -0.04 6.86
N ASP A 96 9.95 0.92 7.01
CA ASP A 96 10.74 1.12 8.23
C ASP A 96 9.82 1.41 9.41
N THR A 97 8.85 2.30 9.18
CA THR A 97 7.75 2.57 10.10
C THR A 97 6.43 2.60 9.34
N VAL A 98 5.37 2.07 9.94
CA VAL A 98 4.02 2.11 9.38
C VAL A 98 3.10 2.78 10.38
N THR A 99 2.69 4.00 10.06
CA THR A 99 1.70 4.76 10.84
C THR A 99 0.34 4.64 10.16
N MET A 100 -0.61 4.06 10.90
CA MET A 100 -1.99 3.92 10.45
C MET A 100 -2.87 4.93 11.17
N THR A 101 -3.63 5.71 10.40
CA THR A 101 -4.58 6.69 10.95
C THR A 101 -5.97 6.52 10.30
N GLY A 102 -6.99 7.13 10.90
CA GLY A 102 -8.38 7.04 10.41
C GLY A 102 -9.16 5.82 10.93
N SER A 103 -10.46 5.77 10.62
CA SER A 103 -11.37 4.66 10.94
C SER A 103 -11.22 3.47 9.97
N SER A 104 -9.98 3.17 9.59
CA SER A 104 -9.61 2.17 8.61
C SER A 104 -9.80 0.76 9.18
N ALA A 105 -10.48 -0.12 8.45
CA ALA A 105 -10.39 -1.55 8.68
C ALA A 105 -9.29 -2.12 7.78
N VAL A 106 -8.11 -2.40 8.34
CA VAL A 106 -7.07 -3.14 7.63
C VAL A 106 -7.41 -4.62 7.73
N LYS A 107 -7.94 -5.19 6.65
CA LYS A 107 -8.21 -6.62 6.60
C LYS A 107 -6.90 -7.35 6.26
N SER A 108 -6.28 -7.93 7.29
CA SER A 108 -5.06 -8.74 7.17
C SER A 108 -5.32 -10.20 6.80
N ASP A 109 -6.59 -10.60 6.66
CA ASP A 109 -6.95 -11.93 6.20
C ASP A 109 -6.75 -12.04 4.69
N CYS A 110 -5.54 -12.46 4.34
CA CYS A 110 -5.04 -12.63 2.99
C CYS A 110 -4.99 -14.10 2.58
N THR A 111 -5.66 -14.99 3.32
CA THR A 111 -5.54 -16.45 3.17
C THR A 111 -5.82 -16.93 1.75
N ALA A 112 -6.83 -16.37 1.09
CA ALA A 112 -7.15 -16.66 -0.32
C ALA A 112 -6.02 -16.26 -1.29
N GLU A 113 -5.38 -15.12 -1.07
CA GLU A 113 -4.29 -14.58 -1.91
C GLU A 113 -2.92 -15.21 -1.60
N LEU A 114 -2.79 -15.85 -0.44
CA LEU A 114 -1.58 -16.53 0.02
C LEU A 114 -1.62 -18.04 -0.24
N GLY A 115 -2.67 -18.56 -0.87
CA GLY A 115 -2.83 -19.99 -1.11
C GLY A 115 -2.82 -20.80 0.18
N ASN A 116 -3.56 -20.36 1.20
CA ASN A 116 -3.62 -20.93 2.55
C ASN A 116 -2.31 -20.83 3.38
N ARG A 117 -1.38 -19.94 3.01
CA ARG A 117 -0.22 -19.66 3.87
C ARG A 117 -0.62 -18.63 4.93
N GLU A 118 -0.54 -19.00 6.21
CA GLU A 118 -0.81 -18.08 7.32
C GLU A 118 0.30 -17.01 7.41
N MET A 119 -0.10 -15.74 7.33
CA MET A 119 0.77 -14.61 7.63
C MET A 119 0.37 -14.09 9.01
N TYR A 120 1.20 -14.37 10.03
CA TYR A 120 0.91 -13.96 11.41
C TYR A 120 1.05 -12.44 11.55
N ALA A 121 -0.07 -11.71 11.54
CA ALA A 121 -0.10 -10.30 11.92
C ALA A 121 0.23 -10.16 13.42
N GLY A 122 1.22 -9.32 13.77
CA GLY A 122 1.62 -9.06 15.15
C GLY A 122 3.06 -9.46 15.52
N ARG A 123 3.85 -10.00 14.57
CA ARG A 123 5.30 -10.11 14.74
C ARG A 123 6.03 -9.12 13.84
N MET A 124 6.77 -8.19 14.46
CA MET A 124 7.84 -7.47 13.75
C MET A 124 8.85 -8.52 13.28
N ILE A 125 8.93 -8.74 11.96
CA ILE A 125 10.00 -9.54 11.37
C ILE A 125 11.13 -8.57 11.07
N THR A 126 12.07 -8.44 12.00
CA THR A 126 13.36 -7.81 11.70
C THR A 126 14.11 -8.74 10.77
N LEU A 127 14.32 -8.32 9.52
CA LEU A 127 15.21 -9.02 8.59
C LEU A 127 16.64 -8.89 9.15
N ALA A 128 17.17 -9.97 9.71
CA ALA A 128 18.56 -10.05 10.12
C ALA A 128 19.44 -10.13 8.87
N LYS A 129 20.47 -9.28 8.83
CA LYS A 129 21.48 -9.21 7.78
C LYS A 129 22.33 -10.47 7.69
#